data_AF-U5D3U3-F1
#
_entry.id   AF-U5D3U3-F1
#
_cell.length_a   1.000
_cell.length_b   1.000
_cell.length_c   1.000
_cell.angle_alpha   90.00
_cell.angle_beta   90.00
_cell.angle_gamma   90.00
#
_symmetry.space_group_name_H-M   'P 1'
#
loop_
_entity.id
_entity.type
_entity.pdbx_description
1 polymer ?
#
loop_
_entity_poly.entity_id
_entity_poly.type
_entity_poly.pdbx_seq_one_letter_code
_entity_poly.pdbx_strand_id
1 'polypeptide(L)'
;MANLVSPMAHLHNPHAFSPPPPPPPPTTSSLSLPKTLTPRAQRSKSNHPPPQPNFSIPSKDQWNLQKRVKEAIEVLDMMHAQGLPPDRTLFCILLKMCSENLDFSSGLLIHDKIRVLDLETDIMVANKLMDFYAKCGRLLLARRLFNKMREKNTVSWTTLISAYYQSGQPHRALKLFDEMKRVKALPNVFTYTVAFNACSKVGDLERGRKLHRELIEQELESDEFIGSALIDMYGKCRSIDDALKVFDEMKEPSLVACTAMIDSYNLNGKGKEAMALIRRILSSGLSLEAIKELGFSCMIRACSHEMALKQGQEIHAQLIKTGFDSDVRVLDSLIDMYRNCGKMDIALYIFDGLLVRNVNLWCRVIMGCVDSGWREKALRLFADMISDGLEPNPSLIISVMRACDCVEEGKGIHGQSIKLGLLRSMEVNLNPEFADMYRRFSASGEAQKLDESH
;
A
#
# COMPACT_ATOMS: atom_id res chain seq x y z
N MET A 1 19.78 33.61 47.81
CA MET A 1 21.19 33.82 47.44
C MET A 1 21.26 33.86 45.92
N ALA A 2 21.77 34.98 45.39
CA ALA A 2 22.17 35.29 44.00
C ALA A 2 21.15 35.02 42.85
N ASN A 3 20.53 36.02 42.22
CA ASN A 3 21.05 36.88 41.11
C ASN A 3 21.36 36.04 39.84
N LEU A 4 20.85 36.29 38.63
CA LEU A 4 20.31 37.50 37.99
C LEU A 4 19.40 37.13 36.80
N VAL A 5 18.25 37.81 36.72
CA VAL A 5 17.49 38.05 35.49
C VAL A 5 18.02 39.37 34.91
N SER A 6 18.26 39.44 33.60
CA SER A 6 18.41 40.70 32.88
C SER A 6 17.60 40.68 31.57
N PRO A 7 16.94 41.79 31.19
CA PRO A 7 15.93 41.84 30.13
C PRO A 7 16.49 42.42 28.82
N MET A 8 15.94 42.00 27.66
CA MET A 8 16.18 42.70 26.39
C MET A 8 14.91 43.39 25.87
N ALA A 9 14.92 44.70 26.13
CA ALA A 9 14.42 45.84 25.36
C ALA A 9 13.54 45.59 24.12
N HIS A 10 12.33 46.11 24.22
CA HIS A 10 11.51 46.59 23.11
C HIS A 10 12.18 47.78 22.40
N LEU A 11 12.40 47.66 21.09
CA LEU A 11 12.55 48.79 20.18
C LEU A 11 11.54 48.62 19.04
N HIS A 12 10.48 49.43 19.11
CA HIS A 12 9.60 49.71 17.98
C HIS A 12 10.40 50.40 16.86
N ASN A 13 10.30 49.87 15.65
CA ASN A 13 10.69 50.57 14.44
C ASN A 13 9.54 50.44 13.42
N PRO A 14 8.81 51.53 13.08
CA PRO A 14 7.71 51.48 12.13
C PRO A 14 8.21 51.92 10.76
N HIS A 15 8.67 50.98 9.93
CA HIS A 15 8.78 51.20 8.48
C HIS A 15 8.19 50.00 7.74
N ALA A 16 6.96 50.22 7.28
CA ALA A 16 6.24 49.37 6.36
C ALA A 16 7.01 49.24 5.04
N PHE A 17 7.43 48.03 4.71
CA PHE A 17 7.77 47.63 3.36
C PHE A 17 6.84 46.50 2.95
N SER A 18 5.85 46.84 2.13
CA SER A 18 5.04 45.88 1.40
C SER A 18 5.94 45.09 0.42
N PRO A 19 5.74 43.78 0.25
CA PRO A 19 6.46 43.02 -0.76
C PRO A 19 6.04 43.46 -2.18
N PRO A 20 6.97 43.48 -3.16
CA PRO A 20 6.65 43.86 -4.53
C PRO A 20 5.75 42.80 -5.21
N PRO A 21 4.91 43.20 -6.19
CA PRO A 21 4.05 42.26 -6.91
C PRO A 21 4.88 41.31 -7.79
N PRO A 22 4.37 40.09 -8.06
CA PRO A 22 5.06 39.12 -8.90
C PRO A 22 5.17 39.59 -10.36
N PRO A 23 6.23 39.19 -11.08
CA PRO A 23 6.44 39.60 -12.47
C PRO A 23 5.38 38.97 -13.41
N PRO A 24 5.03 39.66 -14.51
CA PRO A 24 4.09 39.13 -15.50
C PRO A 24 4.68 37.92 -16.26
N PRO A 25 3.82 37.02 -16.78
CA PRO A 25 4.27 35.83 -17.50
C PRO A 25 5.01 36.19 -18.79
N PRO A 26 5.98 35.36 -19.24
CA PRO A 26 6.79 35.67 -20.41
C PRO A 26 5.94 35.67 -21.67
N THR A 27 5.92 36.82 -22.34
CA THR A 27 5.37 37.00 -23.68
C THR A 27 6.25 36.27 -24.70
N THR A 28 5.65 35.39 -25.48
CA THR A 28 6.29 34.74 -26.63
C THR A 28 6.55 35.80 -27.72
N SER A 29 7.76 36.36 -27.76
CA SER A 29 8.23 37.15 -28.90
C SER A 29 9.28 36.36 -29.67
N SER A 30 8.93 36.04 -30.91
CA SER A 30 9.76 35.37 -31.89
C SER A 30 10.99 36.21 -32.22
N LEU A 31 12.17 35.76 -31.82
CA LEU A 31 13.46 36.30 -32.28
C LEU A 31 13.79 35.71 -33.65
N SER A 32 13.64 36.54 -34.68
CA SER A 32 14.19 36.31 -36.02
C SER A 32 15.70 36.53 -36.03
N LEU A 33 16.47 35.54 -36.50
CA LEU A 33 17.90 35.67 -36.81
C LEU A 33 18.13 36.01 -38.30
N PRO A 34 19.26 36.66 -38.65
CA PRO A 34 19.41 37.47 -39.85
C PRO A 34 19.85 36.71 -41.10
N LYS A 35 19.51 37.31 -42.25
CA LYS A 35 19.80 36.89 -43.62
C LYS A 35 21.31 36.91 -43.94
N THR A 36 21.85 35.82 -44.48
CA THR A 36 23.05 35.85 -45.32
C THR A 36 22.93 34.91 -46.54
N LEU A 37 22.91 35.54 -47.72
CA LEU A 37 23.54 35.20 -49.00
C LEU A 37 23.29 33.81 -49.65
N THR A 38 22.42 33.81 -50.66
CA THR A 38 22.41 32.85 -51.79
C THR A 38 23.50 33.14 -52.81
N PRO A 39 23.89 32.16 -53.64
CA PRO A 39 23.55 32.29 -55.06
C PRO A 39 22.98 31.02 -55.71
N ARG A 40 21.72 31.17 -56.16
CA ARG A 40 21.18 30.89 -57.51
C ARG A 40 21.67 29.63 -58.26
N ALA A 41 20.81 28.61 -58.30
CA ALA A 41 20.57 27.81 -59.50
C ALA A 41 19.06 27.56 -59.65
N GLN A 42 18.46 28.14 -60.69
CA GLN A 42 17.08 27.88 -61.10
C GLN A 42 17.02 26.59 -61.91
N ARG A 43 16.11 25.66 -61.58
CA ARG A 43 15.25 24.99 -62.57
C ARG A 43 14.07 24.23 -61.94
N SER A 44 12.90 24.60 -62.45
CA SER A 44 11.56 23.95 -62.49
C SER A 44 10.92 23.39 -61.20
N LYS A 45 9.81 24.05 -60.84
CA LYS A 45 8.82 23.69 -59.82
C LYS A 45 8.07 22.39 -60.16
N SER A 46 8.05 21.44 -59.21
CA SER A 46 6.85 20.67 -58.86
C SER A 46 6.68 20.79 -57.33
N ASN A 47 5.90 21.79 -56.90
CA ASN A 47 5.65 22.06 -55.48
C ASN A 47 4.60 21.10 -54.93
N HIS A 48 5.03 19.93 -54.46
CA HIS A 48 4.39 19.28 -53.32
C HIS A 48 5.48 19.02 -52.28
N PRO A 49 5.35 19.52 -51.03
CA PRO A 49 6.24 19.07 -49.97
C PRO A 49 6.05 17.56 -49.80
N PRO A 50 7.12 16.77 -49.57
CA PRO A 50 6.94 15.38 -49.16
C PRO A 50 6.05 15.38 -47.91
N PRO A 51 5.06 14.49 -47.81
CA PRO A 51 4.18 14.45 -46.65
C PRO A 51 5.07 14.28 -45.43
N GLN A 52 5.06 15.28 -44.55
CA GLN A 52 5.65 15.11 -43.22
C GLN A 52 4.97 13.89 -42.60
N PRO A 53 5.71 12.87 -42.13
CA PRO A 53 5.09 11.78 -41.40
C PRO A 53 4.38 12.41 -40.21
N ASN A 54 3.06 12.37 -40.25
CA ASN A 54 2.20 12.94 -39.24
C ASN A 54 2.35 12.07 -37.99
N PHE A 55 3.38 12.33 -37.19
CA PHE A 55 3.57 11.70 -35.89
C PHE A 55 2.61 12.39 -34.92
N SER A 56 1.34 12.03 -35.02
CA SER A 56 0.40 12.21 -33.92
C SER A 56 0.88 11.31 -32.78
N ILE A 57 1.22 11.91 -31.64
CA ILE A 57 1.45 11.19 -30.40
C ILE A 57 0.11 10.51 -30.06
N PRO A 58 0.03 9.16 -30.03
CA PRO A 58 -1.22 8.48 -29.74
C PRO A 58 -1.75 8.87 -28.36
N SER A 59 -3.07 8.96 -28.20
CA SER A 59 -3.65 9.14 -26.86
C SER A 59 -3.29 7.95 -25.96
N LYS A 60 -3.23 8.17 -24.64
CA LYS A 60 -2.82 7.17 -23.64
C LYS A 60 -3.65 5.87 -23.73
N ASP A 61 -4.89 5.96 -24.23
CA ASP A 61 -5.83 4.85 -24.37
C ASP A 61 -5.57 3.97 -25.61
N GLN A 62 -4.80 4.44 -26.59
CA GLN A 62 -4.35 3.65 -27.75
C GLN A 62 -2.95 3.03 -27.54
N TRP A 63 -2.36 3.22 -26.36
CA TRP A 63 -1.01 2.77 -26.02
C TRP A 63 -1.00 1.29 -25.62
N ASN A 64 -0.89 0.39 -26.61
CA ASN A 64 -0.68 -1.04 -26.34
C ASN A 64 0.79 -1.30 -25.98
N LEU A 65 1.07 -1.37 -24.68
CA LEU A 65 2.41 -1.53 -24.12
C LEU A 65 3.08 -2.86 -24.51
N GLN A 66 2.31 -3.95 -24.61
CA GLN A 66 2.80 -5.26 -25.09
C GLN A 66 3.26 -5.19 -26.55
N LYS A 67 2.48 -4.53 -27.41
CA LYS A 67 2.85 -4.32 -28.82
C LYS A 67 4.16 -3.55 -28.93
N ARG A 68 4.36 -2.52 -28.11
CA ARG A 68 5.57 -1.69 -28.09
C ARG A 68 6.82 -2.45 -27.63
N VAL A 69 6.70 -3.33 -26.63
CA VAL A 69 7.82 -4.19 -26.19
C VAL A 69 8.24 -5.12 -27.34
N LYS A 70 7.28 -5.69 -28.06
CA LYS A 70 7.56 -6.53 -29.23
C LYS A 70 8.23 -5.76 -30.37
N GLU A 71 7.70 -4.59 -30.74
CA GLU A 71 8.33 -3.69 -31.73
C GLU A 71 9.76 -3.30 -31.32
N ALA A 72 10.01 -3.04 -30.03
CA ALA A 72 11.34 -2.71 -29.55
C ALA A 72 12.31 -3.90 -29.62
N ILE A 73 11.84 -5.13 -29.38
CA ILE A 73 12.63 -6.35 -29.58
C ILE A 73 13.02 -6.51 -31.06
N GLU A 74 12.11 -6.24 -31.99
CA GLU A 74 12.38 -6.26 -33.44
C GLU A 74 13.41 -5.20 -33.83
N VAL A 75 13.32 -3.99 -33.27
CA VAL A 75 14.34 -2.94 -33.47
C VAL A 75 15.70 -3.39 -32.94
N LEU A 76 15.76 -4.06 -31.78
CA LEU A 76 17.01 -4.62 -31.26
C LEU A 76 17.59 -5.70 -32.20
N ASP A 77 16.75 -6.52 -32.84
CA ASP A 77 17.20 -7.50 -33.85
C ASP A 77 17.79 -6.80 -35.09
N MET A 78 17.13 -5.75 -35.58
CA MET A 78 17.65 -4.96 -36.69
C MET A 78 18.98 -4.27 -36.36
N MET A 79 19.10 -3.69 -35.16
CA MET A 79 20.36 -3.07 -34.70
C MET A 79 21.49 -4.10 -34.65
N HIS A 80 21.22 -5.31 -34.12
CA HIS A 80 22.19 -6.40 -34.11
C HIS A 80 22.60 -6.83 -35.53
N ALA A 81 21.65 -6.99 -36.44
CA ALA A 81 21.90 -7.34 -37.84
C ALA A 81 22.73 -6.28 -38.59
N GLN A 82 22.61 -5.00 -38.20
CA GLN A 82 23.38 -3.88 -38.76
C GLN A 82 24.71 -3.63 -38.02
N GLY A 83 25.03 -4.41 -36.99
CA GLY A 83 26.24 -4.22 -36.18
C GLY A 83 26.23 -2.95 -35.31
N LEU A 84 25.05 -2.37 -35.06
CA LEU A 84 24.89 -1.19 -34.21
C LEU A 84 24.71 -1.64 -32.74
N PRO A 85 25.59 -1.22 -31.81
CA PRO A 85 25.45 -1.59 -30.41
C PRO A 85 24.23 -0.86 -29.79
N PRO A 86 23.26 -1.59 -29.23
CA PRO A 86 22.16 -0.97 -28.51
C PRO A 86 22.63 -0.37 -27.18
N ASP A 87 22.05 0.77 -26.79
CA ASP A 87 22.41 1.45 -25.55
C ASP A 87 21.94 0.66 -24.30
N ARG A 88 22.75 0.67 -23.24
CA ARG A 88 22.44 0.05 -21.95
C ARG A 88 21.16 0.62 -21.34
N THR A 89 20.91 1.91 -21.57
CA THR A 89 19.69 2.60 -21.14
C THR A 89 18.44 1.99 -21.78
N LEU A 90 18.52 1.59 -23.05
CA LEU A 90 17.40 0.96 -23.77
C LEU A 90 17.01 -0.37 -23.10
N PHE A 91 17.99 -1.22 -22.78
CA PHE A 91 17.75 -2.45 -22.04
C PHE A 91 17.10 -2.19 -20.67
N CYS A 92 17.56 -1.17 -19.94
CA CYS A 92 16.98 -0.80 -18.65
C CYS A 92 15.53 -0.36 -18.76
N ILE A 93 15.17 0.38 -19.81
CA ILE A 93 13.79 0.82 -20.07
C ILE A 93 12.91 -0.39 -20.42
N LEU A 94 13.36 -1.25 -21.33
CA LEU A 94 12.60 -2.43 -21.75
C LEU A 94 12.39 -3.42 -20.61
N LEU A 95 13.43 -3.65 -19.80
CA LEU A 95 13.31 -4.47 -18.59
C LEU A 95 12.32 -3.85 -17.60
N LYS A 96 12.37 -2.53 -17.37
CA LYS A 96 11.41 -1.83 -16.50
C LYS A 96 9.97 -2.03 -16.99
N MET A 97 9.72 -1.90 -18.30
CA MET A 97 8.40 -2.15 -18.89
C MET A 97 7.95 -3.59 -18.70
N CYS A 98 8.85 -4.57 -18.87
CA CYS A 98 8.53 -5.98 -18.62
C CYS A 98 8.22 -6.23 -17.13
N SER A 99 8.97 -5.60 -16.23
CA SER A 99 8.76 -5.69 -14.78
C SER A 99 7.40 -5.14 -14.35
N GLU A 100 6.97 -4.00 -14.89
CA GLU A 100 5.71 -3.34 -14.54
C GLU A 100 4.49 -4.13 -15.06
N ASN A 101 4.63 -4.84 -16.17
CA ASN A 101 3.57 -5.66 -16.76
C ASN A 101 3.60 -7.13 -16.35
N LEU A 102 4.61 -7.55 -15.57
CA LEU A 102 4.86 -8.95 -15.26
C LEU A 102 5.04 -9.82 -16.52
N ASP A 103 5.50 -9.25 -17.64
CA ASP A 103 5.74 -9.95 -18.90
C ASP A 103 7.08 -10.68 -18.86
N PHE A 104 7.01 -11.89 -18.29
CA PHE A 104 8.18 -12.73 -18.13
C PHE A 104 8.78 -13.20 -19.47
N SER A 105 7.94 -13.46 -20.47
CA SER A 105 8.34 -13.94 -21.79
C SER A 105 9.23 -12.94 -22.53
N SER A 106 8.74 -11.70 -22.67
CA SER A 106 9.49 -10.65 -23.37
C SER A 106 10.76 -10.28 -22.63
N GLY A 107 10.71 -10.22 -21.30
CA GLY A 107 11.90 -9.95 -20.49
C GLY A 107 12.98 -11.02 -20.60
N LEU A 108 12.60 -12.29 -20.84
CA LEU A 108 13.57 -13.36 -21.09
C LEU A 108 14.26 -13.21 -22.46
N LEU A 109 13.51 -12.85 -23.51
CA LEU A 109 14.09 -12.53 -24.83
C LEU A 109 15.09 -11.37 -24.74
N ILE A 110 14.74 -10.33 -23.97
CA ILE A 110 15.63 -9.20 -23.71
C ILE A 110 16.88 -9.65 -22.95
N HIS A 111 16.74 -10.51 -21.95
CA HIS A 111 17.90 -11.07 -21.24
C HIS A 111 18.80 -11.92 -22.15
N ASP A 112 18.24 -12.71 -23.06
CA ASP A 112 19.05 -13.48 -24.00
C ASP A 112 19.89 -12.55 -24.90
N LYS A 113 19.32 -11.43 -25.36
CA LYS A 113 20.08 -10.39 -26.08
C LYS A 113 21.16 -9.73 -25.21
N ILE A 114 20.85 -9.42 -23.94
CA ILE A 114 21.83 -8.88 -22.98
C ILE A 114 23.01 -9.83 -22.81
N ARG A 115 22.74 -11.15 -22.77
CA ARG A 115 23.77 -12.18 -22.64
C ARG A 115 24.66 -12.27 -23.88
N VAL A 116 24.07 -12.22 -25.07
CA VAL A 116 24.82 -12.24 -26.35
C VAL A 116 25.76 -11.04 -26.46
N LEU A 117 25.37 -9.89 -25.92
CA LEU A 117 26.19 -8.66 -25.90
C LEU A 117 27.16 -8.56 -24.70
N ASP A 118 27.25 -9.61 -23.87
CA ASP A 118 28.05 -9.65 -22.63
C ASP A 118 27.74 -8.50 -21.64
N LEU A 119 26.51 -7.98 -21.68
CA LEU A 119 26.05 -6.89 -20.81
C LEU A 119 25.48 -7.40 -19.47
N GLU A 120 25.47 -8.72 -19.23
CA GLU A 120 24.96 -9.31 -17.97
C GLU A 120 25.82 -8.91 -16.76
N THR A 121 27.09 -8.52 -16.98
CA THR A 121 28.00 -8.04 -15.92
C THR A 121 27.93 -6.53 -15.68
N ASP A 122 27.28 -5.77 -16.56
CA ASP A 122 27.10 -4.33 -16.36
C ASP A 122 26.19 -4.09 -15.15
N ILE A 123 26.66 -3.28 -14.20
CA ILE A 123 25.99 -3.11 -12.92
C ILE A 123 24.59 -2.52 -13.04
N MET A 124 24.36 -1.63 -14.02
CA MET A 124 23.06 -0.99 -14.22
C MET A 124 22.07 -1.99 -14.82
N VAL A 125 22.49 -2.71 -15.86
CA VAL A 125 21.68 -3.72 -16.54
C VAL A 125 21.38 -4.89 -15.59
N ALA A 126 22.39 -5.38 -14.87
CA ALA A 126 22.23 -6.46 -13.89
C ALA A 126 21.23 -6.07 -12.77
N ASN A 127 21.31 -4.85 -12.24
CA ASN A 127 20.35 -4.36 -11.24
C ASN A 127 18.91 -4.31 -11.77
N LYS A 128 18.71 -3.85 -13.02
CA LYS A 128 17.38 -3.85 -13.65
C LYS A 128 16.87 -5.25 -13.95
N LEU A 129 17.75 -6.15 -14.35
CA LEU A 129 17.41 -7.54 -14.61
C LEU A 129 17.06 -8.30 -13.32
N MET A 130 17.73 -7.99 -12.21
CA MET A 130 17.35 -8.47 -10.87
C MET A 130 15.96 -7.97 -10.45
N ASP A 131 15.67 -6.68 -10.61
CA ASP A 131 14.34 -6.10 -10.32
C ASP A 131 13.24 -6.77 -11.16
N PHE A 132 13.49 -7.00 -12.44
CA PHE A 132 12.60 -7.74 -13.34
C PHE A 132 12.30 -9.15 -12.84
N TYR A 133 13.34 -9.92 -12.52
CA TYR A 133 13.16 -11.27 -12.01
C TYR A 133 12.42 -11.29 -10.69
N ALA A 134 12.71 -10.35 -9.79
CA ALA A 134 12.02 -10.21 -8.52
C ALA A 134 10.52 -9.96 -8.69
N LYS A 135 10.15 -8.96 -9.50
CA LYS A 135 8.75 -8.59 -9.75
C LYS A 135 7.97 -9.70 -10.45
N CYS A 136 8.60 -10.47 -11.34
CA CYS A 136 8.00 -11.66 -11.96
C CYS A 136 7.94 -12.89 -11.02
N GLY A 137 8.21 -12.73 -9.72
CA GLY A 137 8.19 -13.80 -8.73
C GLY A 137 9.31 -14.84 -8.87
N ARG A 138 10.36 -14.54 -9.63
CA ARG A 138 11.53 -15.43 -9.88
C ARG A 138 12.72 -15.04 -9.02
N LEU A 139 12.53 -14.97 -7.70
CA LEU A 139 13.59 -14.59 -6.74
C LEU A 139 14.88 -15.41 -6.83
N LEU A 140 14.78 -16.71 -7.12
CA LEU A 140 15.97 -17.56 -7.26
C LEU A 140 16.85 -17.12 -8.45
N LEU A 141 16.24 -16.67 -9.54
CA LEU A 141 16.97 -16.14 -10.69
C LEU A 141 17.63 -14.80 -10.35
N ALA A 142 16.91 -13.92 -9.66
CA ALA A 142 17.49 -12.66 -9.14
C ALA A 142 18.69 -12.91 -8.22
N ARG A 143 18.59 -13.87 -7.28
CA ARG A 143 19.71 -14.25 -6.39
C ARG A 143 20.90 -14.86 -7.15
N ARG A 144 20.64 -15.69 -8.18
CA ARG A 144 21.70 -16.24 -9.03
C ARG A 144 22.45 -15.15 -9.79
N LEU A 145 21.72 -14.20 -10.37
CA LEU A 145 22.30 -13.06 -11.07
C LEU A 145 23.15 -12.22 -10.12
N PHE A 146 22.60 -11.88 -8.94
CA PHE A 146 23.33 -11.17 -7.89
C PHE A 146 24.67 -11.85 -7.55
N ASN A 147 24.65 -13.17 -7.33
CA ASN A 147 25.86 -13.91 -6.97
C ASN A 147 26.93 -13.87 -8.08
N LYS A 148 26.52 -13.86 -9.36
CA LYS A 148 27.42 -13.78 -10.53
C LYS A 148 28.04 -12.40 -10.73
N MET A 149 27.43 -11.33 -10.21
CA MET A 149 27.96 -9.97 -10.37
C MET A 149 29.36 -9.85 -9.76
N ARG A 150 30.34 -9.39 -10.56
CA ARG A 150 31.73 -9.16 -10.11
C ARG A 150 31.79 -8.03 -9.08
N GLU A 151 31.12 -6.93 -9.38
CA GLU A 151 30.99 -5.77 -8.52
C GLU A 151 29.55 -5.60 -8.07
N LYS A 152 29.35 -5.27 -6.79
CA LYS A 152 28.05 -5.04 -6.18
C LYS A 152 28.08 -3.71 -5.48
N ASN A 153 27.23 -2.79 -5.88
CA ASN A 153 27.06 -1.49 -5.22
C ASN A 153 25.86 -1.53 -4.27
N THR A 154 25.63 -0.43 -3.54
CA THR A 154 24.48 -0.26 -2.65
C THR A 154 23.17 -0.60 -3.35
N VAL A 155 22.95 -0.12 -4.58
CA VAL A 155 21.73 -0.41 -5.37
C VAL A 155 21.53 -1.91 -5.57
N SER A 156 22.60 -2.66 -5.89
CA SER A 156 22.53 -4.11 -6.09
C SER A 156 22.01 -4.83 -4.84
N TRP A 157 22.53 -4.45 -3.67
CA TRP A 157 22.10 -4.98 -2.38
C TRP A 157 20.67 -4.55 -2.04
N THR A 158 20.35 -3.27 -2.16
CA THR A 158 19.01 -2.73 -1.86
C THR A 158 17.94 -3.39 -2.73
N THR A 159 18.19 -3.57 -4.03
CA THR A 159 17.26 -4.25 -4.94
C THR A 159 16.96 -5.67 -4.49
N LEU A 160 17.99 -6.45 -4.13
CA LEU A 160 17.78 -7.83 -3.69
C LEU A 160 17.11 -7.90 -2.31
N ILE A 161 17.51 -7.05 -1.36
CA ILE A 161 16.89 -6.98 -0.02
C ILE A 161 15.39 -6.65 -0.15
N SER A 162 15.05 -5.63 -0.95
CA SER A 162 13.67 -5.25 -1.26
C SER A 162 12.88 -6.38 -1.89
N ALA A 163 13.49 -7.09 -2.85
CA ALA A 163 12.84 -8.21 -3.53
C ALA A 163 12.42 -9.33 -2.55
N TYR A 164 13.30 -9.70 -1.61
CA TYR A 164 12.97 -10.68 -0.58
C TYR A 164 11.89 -10.18 0.39
N TYR A 165 11.94 -8.90 0.79
CA TYR A 165 10.91 -8.31 1.66
C TYR A 165 9.53 -8.32 0.98
N GLN A 166 9.45 -7.80 -0.25
CA GLN A 166 8.20 -7.72 -1.02
C GLN A 166 7.60 -9.09 -1.33
N SER A 167 8.44 -10.13 -1.45
CA SER A 167 7.99 -11.51 -1.63
C SER A 167 7.62 -12.22 -0.32
N GLY A 168 7.39 -11.48 0.77
CA GLY A 168 6.95 -12.01 2.06
C GLY A 168 8.02 -12.76 2.85
N GLN A 169 9.32 -12.53 2.57
CA GLN A 169 10.44 -13.22 3.24
C GLN A 169 11.32 -12.25 4.05
N PRO A 170 10.78 -11.58 5.09
CA PRO A 170 11.47 -10.51 5.82
C PRO A 170 12.75 -11.00 6.55
N HIS A 171 12.75 -12.22 7.09
CA HIS A 171 13.96 -12.79 7.72
C HIS A 171 15.13 -12.93 6.73
N ARG A 172 14.85 -13.29 5.47
CA ARG A 172 15.89 -13.39 4.44
C ARG A 172 16.38 -12.01 4.01
N ALA A 173 15.48 -11.03 3.94
CA ALA A 173 15.87 -9.64 3.69
C ALA A 173 16.82 -9.11 4.78
N LEU A 174 16.52 -9.35 6.06
CA LEU A 174 17.40 -8.97 7.17
C LEU A 174 18.75 -9.71 7.15
N LYS A 175 18.76 -10.99 6.79
CA LYS A 175 20.01 -11.76 6.61
C LYS A 175 20.89 -11.17 5.49
N LEU A 176 20.28 -10.74 4.39
CA LEU A 176 20.98 -10.06 3.30
C LEU A 176 21.52 -8.69 3.71
N PHE A 177 20.77 -7.96 4.52
CA PHE A 177 21.25 -6.72 5.12
C PHE A 177 22.50 -6.96 5.98
N ASP A 178 22.53 -8.02 6.78
CA ASP A 178 23.72 -8.41 7.55
C ASP A 178 24.89 -8.86 6.64
N GLU A 179 24.62 -9.55 5.53
CA GLU A 179 25.61 -9.88 4.51
C GLU A 179 26.24 -8.61 3.90
N MET A 180 25.40 -7.64 3.51
CA MET A 180 25.83 -6.34 2.98
C MET A 180 26.78 -5.63 3.94
N LYS A 181 26.42 -5.58 5.23
CA LYS A 181 27.27 -4.95 6.26
C LYS A 181 28.56 -5.71 6.51
N ARG A 182 28.54 -7.04 6.50
CA ARG A 182 29.75 -7.87 6.68
C ARG A 182 30.78 -7.64 5.59
N VAL A 183 30.35 -7.36 4.37
CA VAL A 183 31.25 -6.98 3.26
C VAL A 183 31.58 -5.48 3.24
N LYS A 184 31.23 -4.74 4.30
CA LYS A 184 31.44 -3.29 4.45
C LYS A 184 30.80 -2.44 3.34
N ALA A 185 29.76 -2.95 2.67
CA ALA A 185 28.95 -2.14 1.78
C ALA A 185 28.04 -1.23 2.62
N LEU A 186 28.02 0.06 2.31
CA LEU A 186 27.27 1.07 3.07
C LEU A 186 25.78 1.04 2.70
N PRO A 187 24.88 0.75 3.65
CA PRO A 187 23.44 0.93 3.46
C PRO A 187 23.12 2.42 3.26
N ASN A 188 22.16 2.71 2.38
CA ASN A 188 21.56 4.04 2.28
C ASN A 188 20.20 4.09 3.00
N VAL A 189 19.58 5.27 3.04
CA VAL A 189 18.23 5.49 3.61
C VAL A 189 17.24 4.42 3.15
N PHE A 190 17.13 4.17 1.85
CA PHE A 190 16.22 3.15 1.30
C PHE A 190 16.50 1.75 1.85
N THR A 191 17.76 1.39 2.04
CA THR A 191 18.15 0.09 2.57
C THR A 191 17.73 -0.05 4.04
N TYR A 192 17.91 1.02 4.84
CA TYR A 192 17.41 1.06 6.21
C TYR A 192 15.89 1.02 6.28
N THR A 193 15.17 1.77 5.43
CA THR A 193 13.70 1.71 5.35
C THR A 193 13.21 0.28 5.16
N VAL A 194 13.80 -0.47 4.23
CA VAL A 194 13.41 -1.88 4.00
C VAL A 194 13.77 -2.76 5.20
N ALA A 195 14.90 -2.51 5.86
CA ALA A 195 15.28 -3.23 7.07
C ALA A 195 14.32 -2.95 8.24
N PHE A 196 13.91 -1.71 8.46
CA PHE A 196 12.90 -1.34 9.47
C PHE A 196 11.55 -2.00 9.16
N ASN A 197 11.10 -1.94 7.91
CA ASN A 197 9.89 -2.61 7.46
C ASN A 197 9.95 -4.13 7.67
N ALA A 198 11.13 -4.74 7.50
CA ALA A 198 11.33 -6.16 7.78
C ALA A 198 11.33 -6.47 9.29
N CYS A 199 11.97 -5.64 10.13
CA CYS A 199 11.92 -5.76 11.59
C CYS A 199 10.48 -5.62 12.09
N SER A 200 9.75 -4.62 11.59
CA SER A 200 8.32 -4.38 11.84
C SER A 200 7.45 -5.61 11.53
N LYS A 201 7.69 -6.27 10.38
CA LYS A 201 6.95 -7.46 9.96
C LYS A 201 7.24 -8.69 10.82
N VAL A 202 8.46 -8.79 11.36
CA VAL A 202 8.91 -9.90 12.22
C VAL A 202 8.60 -9.63 13.70
N GLY A 203 8.41 -8.37 14.10
CA GLY A 203 8.27 -7.96 15.50
C GLY A 203 9.61 -7.88 16.25
N ASP A 204 10.74 -7.69 15.56
CA ASP A 204 12.08 -7.67 16.16
C ASP A 204 12.47 -6.25 16.60
N LEU A 205 11.99 -5.85 17.79
CA LEU A 205 12.22 -4.52 18.36
C LEU A 205 13.70 -4.23 18.64
N GLU A 206 14.42 -5.19 19.22
CA GLU A 206 15.81 -5.00 19.62
C GLU A 206 16.73 -4.78 18.41
N ARG A 207 16.49 -5.52 17.33
CA ARG A 207 17.16 -5.28 16.07
C ARG A 207 16.79 -3.93 15.48
N GLY A 208 15.51 -3.55 15.51
CA GLY A 208 15.05 -2.22 15.11
C GLY A 208 15.78 -1.08 15.84
N ARG A 209 15.90 -1.17 17.17
CA ARG A 209 16.65 -0.20 18.00
C ARG A 209 18.14 -0.15 17.65
N LYS A 210 18.75 -1.30 17.38
CA LYS A 210 20.15 -1.35 16.95
C LYS A 210 20.33 -0.62 15.61
N LEU A 211 19.47 -0.91 14.62
CA LEU A 211 19.52 -0.26 13.31
C LEU A 211 19.25 1.25 13.40
N HIS A 212 18.35 1.67 14.29
CA HIS A 212 18.07 3.10 14.49
C HIS A 212 19.28 3.84 15.07
N ARG A 213 19.99 3.27 16.07
CA ARG A 213 21.25 3.86 16.55
C ARG A 213 22.32 3.95 15.46
N GLU A 214 22.48 2.90 14.66
CA GLU A 214 23.42 2.89 13.55
C GLU A 214 23.06 3.92 12.46
N LEU A 215 21.77 4.20 12.25
CA LEU A 215 21.30 5.24 11.33
C LEU A 215 21.75 6.63 11.80
N ILE A 216 21.60 6.91 13.09
CA ILE A 216 22.02 8.17 13.73
C ILE A 216 23.54 8.33 13.65
N GLU A 217 24.30 7.26 13.93
CA GLU A 217 25.76 7.25 13.79
C GLU A 217 26.25 7.53 12.35
N GLN A 218 25.38 7.33 11.36
CA GLN A 218 25.65 7.61 9.95
C GLN A 218 25.10 8.95 9.46
N GLU A 219 24.49 9.75 10.35
CA GLU A 219 23.89 11.06 10.04
C GLU A 219 22.79 10.98 8.96
N LEU A 220 22.07 9.85 8.90
CA LEU A 220 21.02 9.57 7.91
C LEU A 220 19.59 9.83 8.44
N GLU A 221 19.46 10.25 9.70
CA GLU A 221 18.18 10.47 10.38
C GLU A 221 17.41 11.72 9.89
N SER A 222 18.11 12.64 9.21
CA SER A 222 17.53 13.89 8.69
C SER A 222 16.64 13.69 7.46
N ASP A 223 16.60 12.48 6.89
CA ASP A 223 15.75 12.16 5.73
C ASP A 223 14.26 12.14 6.12
N GLU A 224 13.43 12.92 5.42
CA GLU A 224 12.00 13.07 5.72
C GLU A 224 11.23 11.73 5.73
N PHE A 225 11.65 10.76 4.89
CA PHE A 225 10.93 9.51 4.72
C PHE A 225 11.30 8.48 5.79
N ILE A 226 12.51 8.53 6.35
CA ILE A 226 12.96 7.51 7.29
C ILE A 226 12.26 7.59 8.65
N GLY A 227 11.87 8.80 9.08
CA GLY A 227 11.10 9.01 10.30
C GLY A 227 9.77 8.24 10.29
N SER A 228 9.05 8.26 9.16
CA SER A 228 7.80 7.51 9.03
C SER A 228 7.99 5.98 9.13
N ALA A 229 9.08 5.45 8.57
CA ALA A 229 9.42 4.04 8.64
C ALA A 229 9.83 3.61 10.06
N LEU A 230 10.53 4.48 10.79
CA LEU A 230 10.88 4.28 12.20
C LEU A 230 9.62 4.25 13.08
N ILE A 231 8.71 5.20 12.91
CA ILE A 231 7.43 5.24 13.62
C ILE A 231 6.64 3.94 13.39
N ASP A 232 6.47 3.54 12.12
CA ASP A 232 5.76 2.29 11.78
C ASP A 232 6.41 1.06 12.40
N MET A 233 7.74 0.99 12.38
CA MET A 233 8.50 -0.11 12.97
C MET A 233 8.31 -0.18 14.48
N TYR A 234 8.49 0.93 15.19
CA TYR A 234 8.29 0.98 16.64
C TYR A 234 6.83 0.69 17.03
N GLY A 235 5.86 1.27 16.31
CA GLY A 235 4.44 1.05 16.54
C GLY A 235 4.03 -0.42 16.42
N LYS A 236 4.43 -1.09 15.33
CA LYS A 236 4.14 -2.51 15.10
C LYS A 236 4.90 -3.44 16.05
N CYS A 237 6.09 -3.03 16.49
CA CYS A 237 6.87 -3.72 17.54
C CYS A 237 6.40 -3.40 18.97
N ARG A 238 5.23 -2.76 19.14
CA ARG A 238 4.63 -2.44 20.45
C ARG A 238 5.42 -1.47 21.33
N SER A 239 6.33 -0.69 20.76
CA SER A 239 7.11 0.34 21.48
C SER A 239 6.61 1.75 21.12
N ILE A 240 5.41 2.09 21.60
CA ILE A 240 4.78 3.38 21.28
C ILE A 240 5.59 4.58 21.80
N ASP A 241 6.29 4.43 22.92
CA ASP A 241 7.10 5.50 23.51
C ASP A 241 8.29 5.87 22.62
N ASP A 242 8.91 4.89 21.95
CA ASP A 242 9.99 5.16 21.00
C ASP A 242 9.46 5.75 19.70
N ALA A 243 8.28 5.31 19.23
CA ALA A 243 7.62 5.92 18.08
C ALA A 243 7.30 7.40 18.34
N LEU A 244 6.84 7.72 19.56
CA LEU A 244 6.54 9.09 19.97
C LEU A 244 7.79 9.97 20.01
N LYS A 245 8.91 9.48 20.54
CA LYS A 245 10.19 10.20 20.53
C LYS A 245 10.60 10.59 19.11
N VAL A 246 10.57 9.63 18.18
CA VAL A 246 10.88 9.88 16.77
C VAL A 246 9.94 10.94 16.18
N PHE A 247 8.64 10.84 16.47
CA PHE A 247 7.65 11.79 15.96
C PHE A 247 7.81 13.20 16.53
N ASP A 248 8.15 13.33 17.82
CA ASP A 248 8.35 14.62 18.50
C ASP A 248 9.66 15.31 18.08
N GLU A 249 10.67 14.54 17.64
CA GLU A 249 11.91 15.06 17.07
C GLU A 249 11.73 15.66 15.66
N MET A 250 10.63 15.33 14.96
CA MET A 250 10.32 15.89 13.65
C MET A 250 9.82 17.33 13.76
N LYS A 251 10.57 18.29 13.18
CA LYS A 251 10.18 19.72 13.16
C LYS A 251 8.84 19.97 12.48
N GLU A 252 8.64 19.32 11.33
CA GLU A 252 7.42 19.42 10.52
C GLU A 252 7.01 18.00 10.09
N PRO A 253 6.24 17.27 10.92
CA PRO A 253 5.83 15.91 10.59
C PRO A 253 4.98 15.90 9.31
N SER A 254 5.44 15.17 8.30
CA SER A 254 4.67 14.95 7.08
C SER A 254 3.37 14.20 7.38
N LEU A 255 2.41 14.23 6.45
CA LEU A 255 1.17 13.47 6.63
C LEU A 255 1.45 11.97 6.78
N VAL A 256 2.44 11.44 6.05
CA VAL A 256 2.83 10.03 6.13
C VAL A 256 3.27 9.69 7.56
N ALA A 257 4.12 10.52 8.18
CA ALA A 257 4.52 10.35 9.57
C ALA A 257 3.34 10.46 10.55
N CYS A 258 2.42 11.41 10.32
CA CYS A 258 1.21 11.54 11.12
C CYS A 258 0.31 10.29 11.04
N THR A 259 0.10 9.74 9.83
CA THR A 259 -0.68 8.51 9.65
C THR A 259 -0.01 7.30 10.29
N ALA A 260 1.31 7.17 10.15
CA ALA A 260 2.08 6.12 10.82
C ALA A 260 1.95 6.22 12.35
N MET A 261 1.92 7.44 12.91
CA MET A 261 1.74 7.65 14.35
C MET A 261 0.32 7.32 14.81
N ILE A 262 -0.71 7.69 14.04
CA ILE A 262 -2.10 7.31 14.31
C ILE A 262 -2.26 5.79 14.30
N ASP A 263 -1.71 5.11 13.29
CA ASP A 263 -1.74 3.65 13.24
C ASP A 263 -0.97 3.00 14.39
N SER A 264 0.17 3.59 14.77
CA SER A 264 0.94 3.16 15.95
C SER A 264 0.11 3.29 17.23
N TYR A 265 -0.59 4.40 17.44
CA TYR A 265 -1.51 4.56 18.56
C TYR A 265 -2.65 3.54 18.54
N ASN A 266 -3.31 3.37 17.39
CA ASN A 266 -4.41 2.43 17.22
C ASN A 266 -3.99 0.99 17.54
N LEU A 267 -2.86 0.54 16.99
CA LEU A 267 -2.34 -0.78 17.25
C LEU A 267 -2.13 -0.97 18.76
N ASN A 268 -1.57 0.02 19.46
CA ASN A 268 -1.22 -0.05 20.87
C ASN A 268 -2.36 0.31 21.84
N GLY A 269 -3.61 0.39 21.37
CA GLY A 269 -4.77 0.66 22.23
C GLY A 269 -4.78 2.08 22.82
N LYS A 270 -4.15 3.03 22.14
CA LYS A 270 -4.04 4.45 22.52
C LYS A 270 -4.96 5.32 21.67
N GLY A 271 -6.22 4.91 21.52
CA GLY A 271 -7.11 5.57 20.57
C GLY A 271 -7.47 7.00 20.97
N LYS A 272 -7.46 7.35 22.26
CA LYS A 272 -7.63 8.76 22.71
C LYS A 272 -6.54 9.68 22.16
N GLU A 273 -5.29 9.24 22.20
CA GLU A 273 -4.13 9.94 21.67
C GLU A 273 -4.19 10.00 20.14
N ALA A 274 -4.59 8.90 19.48
CA ALA A 274 -4.83 8.87 18.04
C ALA A 274 -5.87 9.94 17.64
N MET A 275 -7.00 10.01 18.37
CA MET A 275 -8.06 11.00 18.14
C MET A 275 -7.62 12.44 18.42
N ALA A 276 -6.74 12.66 19.41
CA ALA A 276 -6.17 13.98 19.66
C ALA A 276 -5.29 14.44 18.49
N LEU A 277 -4.44 13.55 17.97
CA LEU A 277 -3.59 13.84 16.81
C LEU A 277 -4.44 14.11 15.55
N ILE A 278 -5.52 13.36 15.36
CA ILE A 278 -6.48 13.59 14.26
C ILE A 278 -7.09 14.99 14.34
N ARG A 279 -7.58 15.41 15.51
CA ARG A 279 -8.13 16.77 15.70
C ARG A 279 -7.10 17.84 15.37
N ARG A 280 -5.84 17.64 15.76
CA ARG A 280 -4.74 18.55 15.45
C ARG A 280 -4.53 18.68 13.94
N ILE A 281 -4.49 17.56 13.20
CA ILE A 281 -4.33 17.54 11.73
C ILE A 281 -5.50 18.23 11.03
N LEU A 282 -6.73 18.02 11.50
CA LEU A 282 -7.92 18.67 10.93
C LEU A 282 -7.95 20.17 11.21
N SER A 283 -7.43 20.61 12.36
CA SER A 283 -7.38 22.03 12.74
C SER A 283 -6.26 22.83 12.07
N SER A 284 -5.18 22.17 11.62
CA SER A 284 -4.01 22.84 11.03
C SER A 284 -4.17 23.20 9.55
N GLY A 285 -5.31 22.88 8.94
CA GLY A 285 -5.59 23.22 7.53
C GLY A 285 -4.68 22.51 6.52
N LEU A 286 -3.98 21.44 6.93
CA LEU A 286 -3.25 20.56 6.01
C LEU A 286 -4.20 20.11 4.90
N SER A 287 -3.76 20.27 3.64
CA SER A 287 -4.58 20.10 2.45
C SER A 287 -5.43 18.82 2.54
N LEU A 288 -6.74 19.00 2.38
CA LEU A 288 -7.73 17.94 2.34
C LEU A 288 -7.31 16.85 1.33
N GLU A 289 -6.65 17.23 0.21
CA GLU A 289 -6.04 16.34 -0.80
C GLU A 289 -5.08 15.29 -0.22
N ALA A 290 -4.28 15.65 0.78
CA ALA A 290 -3.36 14.70 1.39
C ALA A 290 -4.10 13.74 2.35
N ILE A 291 -5.04 14.27 3.15
CA ILE A 291 -5.85 13.47 4.10
C ILE A 291 -6.75 12.46 3.36
N LYS A 292 -7.17 12.81 2.13
CA LYS A 292 -8.11 12.05 1.29
C LYS A 292 -7.66 10.63 0.92
N GLU A 293 -6.38 10.38 0.64
CA GLU A 293 -5.94 9.07 0.14
C GLU A 293 -5.62 8.02 1.23
N LEU A 294 -5.20 8.45 2.43
CA LEU A 294 -4.66 7.56 3.48
C LEU A 294 -5.18 7.88 4.89
N GLY A 295 -5.58 9.13 5.15
CA GLY A 295 -5.97 9.58 6.49
C GLY A 295 -7.29 8.98 6.95
N PHE A 296 -8.33 9.04 6.11
CA PHE A 296 -9.69 8.68 6.53
C PHE A 296 -9.84 7.25 7.07
N SER A 297 -9.25 6.25 6.42
CA SER A 297 -9.31 4.87 6.91
C SER A 297 -8.64 4.71 8.29
N CYS A 298 -7.48 5.35 8.50
CA CYS A 298 -6.78 5.35 9.80
C CYS A 298 -7.61 6.04 10.90
N MET A 299 -8.26 7.15 10.56
CA MET A 299 -9.14 7.90 11.48
C MET A 299 -10.40 7.12 11.84
N ILE A 300 -11.02 6.47 10.86
CA ILE A 300 -12.21 5.63 11.07
C ILE A 300 -11.86 4.40 11.90
N ARG A 301 -10.72 3.75 11.64
CA ARG A 301 -10.20 2.65 12.47
C ARG A 301 -10.00 3.07 13.92
N ALA A 302 -9.45 4.26 14.16
CA ALA A 302 -9.32 4.80 15.52
C ALA A 302 -10.70 4.93 16.21
N CYS A 303 -11.68 5.45 15.48
CA CYS A 303 -13.06 5.55 15.98
C CYS A 303 -13.70 4.18 16.23
N SER A 304 -13.41 3.20 15.37
CA SER A 304 -13.88 1.81 15.50
C SER A 304 -13.37 1.18 16.80
N HIS A 305 -12.06 1.28 17.08
CA HIS A 305 -11.43 0.71 18.26
C HIS A 305 -11.91 1.33 19.57
N GLU A 306 -12.15 2.65 19.60
CA GLU A 306 -12.62 3.37 20.80
C GLU A 306 -14.15 3.41 20.91
N MET A 307 -14.88 2.81 19.95
CA MET A 307 -16.34 2.94 19.84
C MET A 307 -16.81 4.40 19.85
N ALA A 308 -16.01 5.30 19.26
CA ALA A 308 -16.20 6.75 19.27
C ALA A 308 -17.19 7.20 18.18
N LEU A 309 -18.46 6.82 18.35
CA LEU A 309 -19.51 6.98 17.33
C LEU A 309 -19.66 8.42 16.82
N LYS A 310 -19.69 9.42 17.70
CA LYS A 310 -19.90 10.83 17.30
C LYS A 310 -18.80 11.31 16.35
N GLN A 311 -17.56 11.00 16.68
CA GLN A 311 -16.40 11.37 15.88
C GLN A 311 -16.35 10.57 14.57
N GLY A 312 -16.70 9.28 14.61
CA GLY A 312 -16.88 8.48 13.40
C GLY A 312 -17.92 9.07 12.45
N GLN A 313 -19.03 9.58 12.97
CA GLN A 313 -20.06 10.28 12.20
C GLN A 313 -19.59 11.63 11.65
N GLU A 314 -18.82 12.41 12.43
CA GLU A 314 -18.21 13.66 11.93
C GLU A 314 -17.27 13.38 10.75
N ILE A 315 -16.43 12.35 10.86
CA ILE A 315 -15.52 11.93 9.78
C ILE A 315 -16.30 11.44 8.56
N HIS A 316 -17.34 10.62 8.77
CA HIS A 316 -18.21 10.16 7.69
C HIS A 316 -18.92 11.32 6.97
N ALA A 317 -19.42 12.31 7.71
CA ALA A 317 -20.00 13.51 7.12
C ALA A 317 -18.99 14.32 6.29
N GLN A 318 -17.72 14.37 6.73
CA GLN A 318 -16.65 15.00 5.94
C GLN A 318 -16.33 14.21 4.67
N LEU A 319 -16.35 12.88 4.71
CA LEU A 319 -16.17 12.05 3.53
C LEU A 319 -17.22 12.34 2.45
N ILE A 320 -18.49 12.45 2.85
CA ILE A 320 -19.59 12.81 1.95
C ILE A 320 -19.37 14.22 1.38
N LYS A 321 -19.07 15.20 2.23
CA LYS A 321 -18.81 16.58 1.78
C LYS A 321 -17.64 16.72 0.80
N THR A 322 -16.69 15.79 0.88
CA THR A 322 -15.47 15.82 0.07
C THR A 322 -15.54 14.93 -1.17
N GLY A 323 -16.60 14.12 -1.32
CA GLY A 323 -16.82 13.22 -2.46
C GLY A 323 -16.05 11.90 -2.38
N PHE A 324 -15.64 11.46 -1.18
CA PHE A 324 -14.88 10.23 -0.94
C PHE A 324 -15.72 9.11 -0.31
N ASP A 325 -17.04 9.29 -0.28
CA ASP A 325 -18.02 8.31 0.20
C ASP A 325 -18.13 7.07 -0.71
N SER A 326 -17.38 7.01 -1.82
CA SER A 326 -17.33 5.87 -2.75
C SER A 326 -16.03 5.05 -2.71
N ASP A 327 -15.00 5.45 -1.96
CA ASP A 327 -13.75 4.66 -1.86
C ASP A 327 -13.99 3.37 -1.05
N VAL A 328 -13.83 2.21 -1.70
CA VAL A 328 -14.05 0.88 -1.11
C VAL A 328 -13.27 0.66 0.19
N ARG A 329 -12.04 1.19 0.32
CA ARG A 329 -11.21 1.03 1.53
C ARG A 329 -11.77 1.84 2.70
N VAL A 330 -12.31 3.03 2.39
CA VAL A 330 -12.97 3.90 3.37
C VAL A 330 -14.29 3.27 3.80
N LEU A 331 -15.07 2.76 2.86
CA LEU A 331 -16.35 2.10 3.13
C LEU A 331 -16.18 0.83 3.98
N ASP A 332 -15.14 0.02 3.73
CA ASP A 332 -14.82 -1.14 4.59
C ASP A 332 -14.53 -0.71 6.03
N SER A 333 -13.75 0.37 6.20
CA SER A 333 -13.44 0.92 7.51
C SER A 333 -14.70 1.47 8.21
N LEU A 334 -15.60 2.12 7.46
CA LEU A 334 -16.86 2.67 8.01
C LEU A 334 -17.82 1.58 8.47
N ILE A 335 -17.95 0.49 7.70
CA ILE A 335 -18.79 -0.66 8.07
C ILE A 335 -18.29 -1.24 9.40
N ASP A 336 -16.98 -1.44 9.54
CA ASP A 336 -16.38 -1.95 10.79
C ASP A 336 -16.61 -0.99 11.97
N MET A 337 -16.44 0.33 11.75
CA MET A 337 -16.68 1.35 12.79
C MET A 337 -18.13 1.38 13.25
N TYR A 338 -19.09 1.41 12.32
CA TYR A 338 -20.51 1.44 12.68
C TYR A 338 -20.96 0.14 13.34
N ARG A 339 -20.46 -1.02 12.89
CA ARG A 339 -20.68 -2.31 13.57
C ARG A 339 -20.19 -2.26 15.01
N ASN A 340 -18.94 -1.87 15.25
CA ASN A 340 -18.35 -1.84 16.60
C ASN A 340 -19.01 -0.78 17.50
N CYS A 341 -19.54 0.30 16.93
CA CYS A 341 -20.32 1.30 17.65
C CYS A 341 -21.80 0.90 17.86
N GLY A 342 -22.22 -0.32 17.49
CA GLY A 342 -23.59 -0.81 17.66
C GLY A 342 -24.63 -0.17 16.72
N LYS A 343 -24.19 0.44 15.62
CA LYS A 343 -25.05 1.06 14.59
C LYS A 343 -25.10 0.18 13.33
N MET A 344 -25.62 -1.02 13.53
CA MET A 344 -25.68 -2.06 12.50
C MET A 344 -26.60 -1.69 11.31
N ASP A 345 -27.62 -0.86 11.57
CA ASP A 345 -28.48 -0.24 10.57
C ASP A 345 -27.68 0.57 9.54
N ILE A 346 -26.79 1.44 10.02
CA ILE A 346 -25.95 2.29 9.15
C ILE A 346 -24.90 1.44 8.42
N ALA A 347 -24.29 0.48 9.11
CA ALA A 347 -23.33 -0.45 8.50
C ALA A 347 -23.94 -1.22 7.31
N LEU A 348 -25.19 -1.67 7.46
CA LEU A 348 -25.93 -2.34 6.39
C LEU A 348 -26.31 -1.41 5.25
N TYR A 349 -26.73 -0.17 5.54
CA TYR A 349 -27.00 0.82 4.50
C TYR A 349 -25.77 1.06 3.61
N ILE A 350 -24.58 1.19 4.22
CA ILE A 350 -23.33 1.36 3.48
C ILE A 350 -23.00 0.10 2.66
N PHE A 351 -23.15 -1.08 3.26
CA PHE A 351 -22.92 -2.36 2.58
C PHE A 351 -23.82 -2.56 1.36
N ASP A 352 -25.11 -2.20 1.48
CA ASP A 352 -26.09 -2.33 0.41
C ASP A 352 -25.74 -1.44 -0.81
N GLY A 353 -25.11 -0.29 -0.57
CA GLY A 353 -24.62 0.63 -1.61
C GLY A 353 -23.36 0.17 -2.37
N LEU A 354 -22.69 -0.90 -1.95
CA LEU A 354 -21.47 -1.39 -2.61
C LEU A 354 -21.77 -2.18 -3.88
N LEU A 355 -21.19 -1.76 -5.02
CA LEU A 355 -21.25 -2.48 -6.30
C LEU A 355 -20.46 -3.78 -6.30
N VAL A 356 -19.34 -3.82 -5.59
CA VAL A 356 -18.46 -5.00 -5.48
C VAL A 356 -18.20 -5.26 -4.00
N ARG A 357 -18.58 -6.46 -3.54
CA ARG A 357 -18.48 -6.88 -2.15
C ARG A 357 -17.50 -8.05 -2.06
N ASN A 358 -16.43 -7.88 -1.29
CA ASN A 358 -15.49 -8.96 -1.06
C ASN A 358 -15.95 -9.88 0.09
N VAL A 359 -15.34 -11.06 0.21
CA VAL A 359 -15.65 -12.05 1.25
C VAL A 359 -15.56 -11.46 2.67
N ASN A 360 -14.57 -10.61 2.94
CA ASN A 360 -14.37 -10.03 4.27
C ASN A 360 -15.53 -9.11 4.68
N LEU A 361 -16.04 -8.30 3.76
CA LEU A 361 -17.19 -7.42 3.98
C LEU A 361 -18.45 -8.23 4.33
N TRP A 362 -18.75 -9.27 3.54
CA TRP A 362 -19.85 -10.19 3.82
C TRP A 362 -19.72 -10.81 5.22
N CYS A 363 -18.55 -11.37 5.54
CA CYS A 363 -18.29 -11.95 6.86
C CYS A 363 -18.54 -10.93 7.98
N ARG A 364 -17.99 -9.72 7.88
CA ARG A 364 -18.16 -8.68 8.91
C ARG A 364 -19.61 -8.32 9.14
N VAL A 365 -20.37 -8.10 8.07
CA VAL A 365 -21.77 -7.67 8.17
C VAL A 365 -22.65 -8.80 8.72
N ILE A 366 -22.48 -10.03 8.24
CA ILE A 366 -23.25 -11.17 8.76
C ILE A 366 -22.92 -11.39 10.24
N MET A 367 -21.64 -11.40 10.62
CA MET A 367 -21.25 -11.52 12.03
C MET A 367 -21.83 -10.37 12.87
N GLY A 368 -21.80 -9.14 12.38
CA GLY A 368 -22.42 -7.99 13.05
C GLY A 368 -23.93 -8.12 13.23
N CYS A 369 -24.64 -8.70 12.26
CA CYS A 369 -26.07 -9.01 12.39
C CYS A 369 -26.30 -10.05 13.48
N VAL A 370 -25.50 -11.11 13.54
CA VAL A 370 -25.56 -12.12 14.61
C VAL A 370 -25.33 -11.48 15.98
N ASP A 371 -24.25 -10.71 16.12
CA ASP A 371 -23.86 -10.06 17.39
C ASP A 371 -24.92 -9.04 17.85
N SER A 372 -25.65 -8.43 16.91
CA SER A 372 -26.76 -7.49 17.18
C SER A 372 -28.13 -8.17 17.37
N GLY A 373 -28.19 -9.51 17.33
CA GLY A 373 -29.43 -10.29 17.47
C GLY A 373 -30.34 -10.30 16.24
N TRP A 374 -29.88 -9.81 15.09
CA TRP A 374 -30.64 -9.74 13.83
C TRP A 374 -30.54 -11.04 13.05
N ARG A 375 -30.92 -12.13 13.71
CA ARG A 375 -30.85 -13.51 13.23
C ARG A 375 -31.36 -13.70 11.81
N GLU A 376 -32.61 -13.31 11.54
CA GLU A 376 -33.23 -13.55 10.22
C GLU A 376 -32.50 -12.82 9.09
N LYS A 377 -31.94 -11.64 9.40
CA LYS A 377 -31.14 -10.89 8.43
C LYS A 377 -29.77 -11.53 8.24
N ALA A 378 -29.15 -12.05 9.30
CA ALA A 378 -27.89 -12.78 9.22
C ALA A 378 -28.00 -14.04 8.35
N LEU A 379 -29.04 -14.86 8.57
CA LEU A 379 -29.26 -16.09 7.81
C LEU A 379 -29.56 -15.81 6.33
N ARG A 380 -30.35 -14.76 6.03
CA ARG A 380 -30.61 -14.33 4.65
C ARG A 380 -29.34 -13.85 3.94
N LEU A 381 -28.56 -12.95 4.58
CA LEU A 381 -27.31 -12.47 4.00
C LEU A 381 -26.27 -13.60 3.82
N PHE A 382 -26.27 -14.59 4.71
CA PHE A 382 -25.44 -15.78 4.53
C PHE A 382 -25.87 -16.58 3.30
N ALA A 383 -27.17 -16.79 3.09
CA ALA A 383 -27.67 -17.46 1.90
C ALA A 383 -27.31 -16.69 0.61
N ASP A 384 -27.43 -15.35 0.63
CA ASP A 384 -27.07 -14.49 -0.50
C ASP A 384 -25.57 -14.61 -0.84
N MET A 385 -24.69 -14.55 0.16
CA MET A 385 -23.24 -14.74 -0.01
C MET A 385 -22.91 -16.07 -0.69
N ILE A 386 -23.59 -17.15 -0.29
CA ILE A 386 -23.39 -18.48 -0.89
C ILE A 386 -23.93 -18.52 -2.33
N SER A 387 -25.05 -17.85 -2.60
CA SER A 387 -25.62 -17.77 -3.94
C SER A 387 -24.74 -17.01 -4.93
N ASP A 388 -23.98 -16.03 -4.44
CA ASP A 388 -22.95 -15.28 -5.18
C ASP A 388 -21.66 -16.12 -5.42
N GLY A 389 -21.62 -17.37 -4.96
CA GLY A 389 -20.49 -18.29 -5.13
C GLY A 389 -19.28 -17.94 -4.26
N LEU A 390 -19.47 -17.13 -3.22
CA LEU A 390 -18.40 -16.75 -2.30
C LEU A 390 -18.22 -17.80 -1.20
N GLU A 391 -16.97 -18.12 -0.90
CA GLU A 391 -16.64 -19.08 0.15
C GLU A 391 -16.59 -18.40 1.53
N PRO A 392 -17.44 -18.80 2.50
CA PRO A 392 -17.38 -18.31 3.87
C PRO A 392 -16.13 -18.81 4.59
N ASN A 393 -15.54 -17.95 5.42
CA ASN A 393 -14.46 -18.37 6.30
C ASN A 393 -14.99 -19.17 7.52
N PRO A 394 -14.13 -19.99 8.18
CA PRO A 394 -14.56 -20.79 9.33
C PRO A 394 -15.18 -19.98 10.47
N SER A 395 -14.67 -18.78 10.76
CA SER A 395 -15.19 -17.90 11.81
C SER A 395 -16.62 -17.44 11.54
N LEU A 396 -16.96 -17.14 10.28
CA LEU A 396 -18.31 -16.78 9.87
C LEU A 396 -19.25 -17.97 10.09
N ILE A 397 -18.86 -19.18 9.70
CA ILE A 397 -19.67 -20.39 9.90
C ILE A 397 -20.03 -20.58 11.38
N ILE A 398 -19.04 -20.51 12.28
CA ILE A 398 -19.25 -20.59 13.73
C ILE A 398 -20.23 -19.49 14.18
N SER A 399 -20.06 -18.26 13.68
CA SER A 399 -20.93 -17.15 14.03
C SER A 399 -22.38 -17.41 13.62
N VAL A 400 -22.63 -17.86 12.39
CA VAL A 400 -23.98 -18.12 11.87
C VAL A 400 -24.65 -19.31 12.58
N MET A 401 -23.89 -20.32 13.03
CA MET A 401 -24.44 -21.40 13.88
C MET A 401 -25.07 -20.86 15.16
N ARG A 402 -24.47 -19.83 15.77
CA ARG A 402 -25.04 -19.20 16.99
C ARG A 402 -26.39 -18.56 16.71
N ALA A 403 -26.59 -18.09 15.48
CA ALA A 403 -27.84 -17.53 14.98
C ALA A 403 -28.78 -18.57 14.39
N CYS A 404 -28.61 -19.87 14.63
CA CYS A 404 -29.59 -20.91 14.32
C CYS A 404 -30.40 -21.28 15.57
N ASP A 405 -31.71 -21.49 15.41
CA ASP A 405 -32.67 -21.79 16.50
C ASP A 405 -33.37 -23.11 16.23
N CYS A 406 -33.38 -23.59 14.98
CA CYS A 406 -33.96 -24.87 14.64
C CYS A 406 -32.95 -25.79 13.93
N VAL A 407 -33.24 -27.09 14.03
CA VAL A 407 -32.39 -28.15 13.47
C VAL A 407 -32.27 -28.03 11.95
N GLU A 408 -33.32 -27.57 11.26
CA GLU A 408 -33.33 -27.49 9.80
C GLU A 408 -32.37 -26.43 9.25
N GLU A 409 -32.29 -25.25 9.89
CA GLU A 409 -31.28 -24.24 9.57
C GLU A 409 -29.87 -24.75 9.85
N GLY A 410 -29.68 -25.39 11.01
CA GLY A 410 -28.39 -25.98 11.39
C GLY A 410 -27.93 -27.05 10.39
N LYS A 411 -28.83 -27.90 9.91
CA LYS A 411 -28.56 -28.88 8.84
C LYS A 411 -28.18 -28.18 7.53
N GLY A 412 -28.85 -27.08 7.17
CA GLY A 412 -28.54 -26.30 5.97
C GLY A 412 -27.10 -25.79 5.97
N ILE A 413 -26.68 -25.16 7.07
CA ILE A 413 -25.29 -24.66 7.23
C ILE A 413 -24.30 -25.82 7.24
N HIS A 414 -24.59 -26.90 7.97
CA HIS A 414 -23.73 -28.08 8.04
C HIS A 414 -23.52 -28.72 6.67
N GLY A 415 -24.58 -28.89 5.88
CA GLY A 415 -24.50 -29.36 4.50
C GLY A 415 -23.63 -28.47 3.62
N GLN A 416 -23.76 -27.15 3.75
CA GLN A 416 -22.93 -26.20 3.01
C GLN A 416 -21.46 -26.28 3.41
N SER A 417 -21.14 -26.42 4.70
CA SER A 417 -19.77 -26.60 5.18
C SER A 417 -19.12 -27.90 4.68
N ILE A 418 -19.91 -28.97 4.51
CA ILE A 418 -19.45 -30.22 3.88
C ILE A 418 -19.12 -29.99 2.40
N LYS A 419 -20.03 -29.34 1.67
CA LYS A 419 -19.87 -29.07 0.22
C LYS A 419 -18.62 -28.25 -0.09
N LEU A 420 -18.29 -27.31 0.79
CA LEU A 420 -17.11 -26.44 0.69
C LEU A 420 -15.82 -27.11 1.20
N GLY A 421 -15.88 -28.34 1.71
CA GLY A 421 -14.71 -29.04 2.23
C GLY A 421 -14.14 -28.47 3.54
N LEU A 422 -14.84 -27.53 4.19
CA LEU A 422 -14.37 -26.85 5.40
C LEU A 422 -14.16 -27.81 6.58
N LEU A 423 -14.90 -28.92 6.64
CA LEU A 423 -14.75 -29.95 7.69
C LEU A 423 -13.49 -30.81 7.55
N ARG A 424 -12.82 -30.77 6.39
CA ARG A 424 -11.58 -31.53 6.11
C ARG A 424 -10.34 -30.64 6.12
N SER A 425 -10.53 -29.33 6.33
CA SER A 425 -9.44 -28.37 6.48
C SER A 425 -8.60 -28.69 7.72
N MET A 426 -7.26 -28.68 7.58
CA MET A 426 -6.34 -28.82 8.72
C MET A 426 -6.23 -27.54 9.56
N GLU A 427 -6.77 -26.40 9.11
CA GLU A 427 -6.61 -25.12 9.80
C GLU A 427 -7.58 -24.93 10.97
N VAL A 428 -8.83 -25.39 10.86
CA VAL A 428 -9.86 -25.25 11.91
C VAL A 428 -10.80 -26.46 11.91
N ASN A 429 -10.85 -27.21 13.01
CA ASN A 429 -11.78 -28.35 13.16
C ASN A 429 -13.17 -27.85 13.63
N LEU A 430 -14.13 -27.80 12.72
CA LEU A 430 -15.50 -27.33 12.99
C LEU A 430 -16.44 -28.39 13.59
N ASN A 431 -16.02 -29.67 13.65
CA ASN A 431 -16.90 -30.74 14.14
C ASN A 431 -17.41 -30.55 15.59
N PRO A 432 -16.59 -30.07 16.55
CA PRO A 432 -17.06 -29.80 17.91
C PRO A 432 -18.15 -28.72 17.96
N GLU A 433 -18.03 -27.68 17.12
CA GLU A 433 -18.99 -26.56 17.06
C GLU A 433 -20.34 -27.02 16.52
N PHE A 434 -20.34 -27.88 15.48
CA PHE A 434 -21.58 -28.49 14.98
C PHE A 434 -22.24 -29.39 16.03
N ALA A 435 -21.46 -30.18 16.76
CA ALA A 435 -21.99 -31.01 17.84
C ALA A 435 -22.62 -30.15 18.95
N ASP A 436 -22.01 -29.03 19.30
CA ASP A 436 -22.54 -28.10 20.28
C ASP A 436 -23.85 -27.43 19.83
N MET A 437 -23.89 -26.98 18.57
CA MET A 437 -25.09 -26.45 17.94
C MET A 437 -26.27 -27.44 18.00
N TYR A 438 -26.06 -28.72 17.67
CA TYR A 438 -27.14 -29.70 17.76
C TYR A 438 -27.56 -30.01 19.21
N ARG A 439 -26.63 -30.00 20.16
CA ARG A 439 -26.96 -30.16 21.60
C ARG A 439 -27.84 -29.02 22.12
N ARG A 440 -27.61 -27.78 21.67
CA ARG A 440 -28.49 -26.64 21.98
C ARG A 440 -29.92 -26.90 21.54
N PHE A 441 -30.12 -27.44 20.33
CA PHE A 441 -31.47 -27.73 19.82
C PHE A 441 -32.18 -28.85 20.57
N SER A 442 -31.45 -29.88 21.03
CA SER A 442 -32.05 -30.93 21.86
C SER A 442 -32.47 -30.38 23.23
N ALA A 443 -31.67 -29.52 23.84
CA ALA A 443 -31.98 -28.92 25.14
C ALA A 443 -33.16 -27.93 25.06
N SER A 444 -33.27 -27.13 23.98
CA SER A 444 -34.39 -26.21 23.77
C SER A 444 -35.70 -26.96 23.47
N GLY A 445 -35.63 -28.10 22.77
CA GLY A 445 -36.80 -28.95 22.49
C GLY A 445 -37.32 -29.69 23.73
N GLU A 446 -36.47 -29.99 24.71
CA GLU A 446 -36.89 -30.52 26.02
C GLU A 446 -37.50 -29.43 26.91
N ALA A 447 -36.98 -28.20 26.88
CA ALA A 447 -37.53 -27.06 27.62
C ALA A 447 -38.93 -26.64 27.13
N GLN A 448 -39.19 -26.63 25.81
CA GLN A 448 -40.52 -26.37 25.25
C GLN A 448 -41.56 -27.43 25.64
N LYS A 449 -41.17 -28.70 25.71
CA LYS A 449 -42.08 -29.79 26.14
C LYS A 449 -42.44 -29.72 27.62
N LEU A 450 -41.60 -29.10 28.45
CA LEU A 450 -41.88 -28.89 29.87
C LEU A 450 -42.85 -27.71 30.08
N ASP A 451 -42.73 -26.62 29.33
CA ASP A 451 -43.65 -25.46 29.40
C ASP A 451 -45.05 -25.75 28.83
N GLU A 452 -45.19 -26.67 27.87
CA GLU A 452 -46.50 -27.11 27.34
C GLU A 452 -47.23 -28.13 28.25
N SER A 453 -46.61 -28.55 29.36
CA SER A 453 -47.14 -29.57 30.27
C SER A 453 -47.73 -29.03 31.59
N HIS A 454 -47.92 -27.71 31.71
CA HIS A 454 -48.50 -27.05 32.88
C HIS A 454 -49.86 -26.39 32.64
#